data_AF-A0A2P8QZS0-F1
#
_entry.id   AF-A0A2P8QZS0-F1
#
_cell.length_a   1.000
_cell.length_b   1.000
_cell.length_c   1.000
_cell.angle_alpha   90.00
_cell.angle_beta   90.00
_cell.angle_gamma   90.00
#
_symmetry.space_group_name_H-M   'P 1'
#
loop_
_entity.id
_entity.type
_entity.pdbx_description
1 polymer ?
#
loop_
_entity_poly.entity_id
_entity_poly.type
_entity_poly.pdbx_seq_one_letter_code
_entity_poly.pdbx_strand_id
1 'polypeptide(L)'
;MLLLFFSTKLAKLGFKESCFNVGVMSENGEGVKEDEFLAFDMYKLTCTKNKKGKYIDSIGCANLAFLYIDGRGIKQEIKKGIEILENSCKKAVLENCNILAKIYQTNYLGIKDDNNTTKLLNFA
;
A
#
# COMPACT_ATOMS: atom_id res chain seq x y z
N MET A 1 3.39 11.73 -21.90
CA MET A 1 4.44 10.72 -22.20
C MET A 1 5.83 11.09 -21.65
N LEU A 2 6.35 12.31 -21.86
CA LEU A 2 7.65 12.74 -21.28
C LEU A 2 7.68 12.70 -19.75
N LEU A 3 6.62 13.15 -19.08
CA LEU A 3 6.53 13.17 -17.61
C LEU A 3 6.72 11.77 -17.01
N LEU A 4 6.02 10.76 -17.54
CA LEU A 4 6.15 9.38 -17.06
C LEU A 4 7.54 8.79 -17.32
N PHE A 5 8.14 9.08 -18.48
CA PHE A 5 9.51 8.64 -18.77
C PHE A 5 10.49 9.17 -17.71
N PHE A 6 10.40 10.45 -17.35
CA PHE A 6 11.20 11.04 -16.28
C PHE A 6 10.85 10.43 -14.91
N SER A 7 9.55 10.30 -14.57
CA SER A 7 9.11 9.69 -13.30
C SER A 7 9.61 8.26 -13.16
N THR A 8 9.57 7.45 -14.22
CA THR A 8 10.08 6.07 -14.22
C THR A 8 11.59 6.04 -14.01
N LYS A 9 12.32 6.97 -14.63
CA LYS A 9 13.77 7.09 -14.43
C LYS A 9 14.10 7.46 -12.98
N LEU A 10 13.39 8.41 -12.40
CA LEU A 10 13.54 8.79 -10.99
C LEU A 10 13.12 7.66 -10.03
N ALA A 11 12.05 6.95 -10.33
CA ALA A 11 11.62 5.78 -9.56
C ALA A 11 12.70 4.69 -9.53
N LYS A 12 13.34 4.42 -10.69
CA LYS A 12 14.50 3.50 -10.77
C LYS A 12 15.71 3.96 -9.98
N LEU A 13 15.83 5.27 -9.72
CA LEU A 13 16.87 5.84 -8.84
C LEU A 13 16.46 5.83 -7.36
N GLY A 14 15.28 5.32 -7.03
CA GLY A 14 14.81 5.16 -5.65
C GLY A 14 14.11 6.39 -5.06
N PHE A 15 13.76 7.39 -5.88
CA PHE A 15 12.95 8.52 -5.44
C PHE A 15 11.53 8.05 -5.16
N LYS A 16 11.12 8.12 -3.89
CA LYS A 16 9.88 7.48 -3.41
C LYS A 16 8.63 8.10 -3.98
N GLU A 17 8.59 9.42 -4.06
CA GLU A 17 7.49 10.18 -4.65
C GLU A 17 7.32 9.80 -6.12
N SER A 18 8.44 9.56 -6.83
CA SER A 18 8.41 9.08 -8.21
C SER A 18 7.94 7.63 -8.31
N CYS A 19 8.36 6.74 -7.40
CA CYS A 19 7.82 5.39 -7.32
C CYS A 19 6.30 5.42 -7.10
N PHE A 20 5.82 6.21 -6.14
CA PHE A 20 4.38 6.33 -5.86
C PHE A 20 3.61 6.79 -7.10
N ASN A 21 4.06 7.87 -7.75
CA ASN A 21 3.42 8.40 -8.95
C ASN A 21 3.41 7.39 -10.09
N VAL A 22 4.52 6.69 -10.33
CA VAL A 22 4.57 5.64 -11.35
C VAL A 22 3.63 4.48 -10.98
N GLY A 23 3.52 4.14 -9.70
CA GLY A 23 2.58 3.14 -9.21
C GLY A 23 1.13 3.50 -9.55
N VAL A 24 0.70 4.71 -9.19
CA VAL A 24 -0.65 5.21 -9.48
C VAL A 24 -0.91 5.29 -10.98
N MET A 25 0.03 5.83 -11.75
CA MET A 25 -0.13 5.94 -13.20
C MET A 25 -0.22 4.57 -13.89
N SER A 26 0.54 3.59 -13.39
CA SER A 26 0.50 2.21 -13.91
C SER A 26 -0.78 1.49 -13.51
N GLU A 27 -1.33 1.79 -12.33
CA GLU A 27 -2.60 1.24 -11.86
C GLU A 27 -3.80 1.80 -12.65
N ASN A 28 -3.80 3.11 -12.93
CA ASN A 28 -4.93 3.81 -13.58
C ASN A 28 -4.83 3.90 -15.11
N GLY A 29 -3.71 3.49 -15.70
CA GLY A 29 -3.46 3.66 -17.14
C GLY A 29 -3.29 5.13 -17.56
N GLU A 30 -2.84 5.99 -16.66
CA GLU A 30 -2.72 7.43 -16.93
C GLU A 30 -1.49 7.73 -17.78
N GLY A 31 -1.69 7.86 -19.09
CA GLY A 31 -0.62 8.14 -20.04
C GLY A 31 0.32 6.95 -20.31
N VAL A 32 -0.04 5.76 -19.81
CA VAL A 32 0.50 4.44 -20.16
C VAL A 32 -0.59 3.39 -20.20
N LYS A 33 -0.27 2.22 -20.78
CA LYS A 33 -1.08 1.03 -20.58
C LYS A 33 -1.06 0.65 -19.10
N GLU A 34 -2.22 0.26 -18.58
CA GLU A 34 -2.33 -0.32 -17.23
C GLU A 34 -1.36 -1.50 -17.08
N ASP A 35 -0.64 -1.50 -15.95
CA ASP A 35 0.34 -2.50 -15.57
C ASP A 35 0.35 -2.67 -14.04
N GLU A 36 -0.48 -3.61 -13.58
CA GLU A 36 -0.61 -3.92 -12.16
C GLU A 36 0.66 -4.53 -11.55
N PHE A 37 1.51 -5.20 -12.36
CA PHE A 37 2.79 -5.72 -11.89
C PHE A 37 3.78 -4.58 -11.61
N LEU A 38 3.83 -3.61 -12.52
CA LEU A 38 4.63 -2.41 -12.31
C LEU A 38 4.12 -1.61 -11.12
N ALA A 39 2.80 -1.44 -10.99
CA ALA A 39 2.19 -0.79 -9.83
C ALA A 39 2.60 -1.48 -8.51
N PHE A 40 2.53 -2.81 -8.49
CA PHE A 40 2.96 -3.62 -7.35
C PHE A 40 4.42 -3.38 -6.97
N ASP A 41 5.33 -3.45 -7.94
CA ASP A 41 6.76 -3.25 -7.68
C ASP A 41 7.05 -1.83 -7.16
N MET A 42 6.38 -0.83 -7.74
CA MET A 42 6.52 0.55 -7.32
C MET A 42 5.99 0.77 -5.89
N TYR A 43 4.79 0.27 -5.58
CA TYR A 43 4.24 0.39 -4.23
C TYR A 43 5.07 -0.39 -3.20
N LYS A 44 5.62 -1.54 -3.57
CA LYS A 44 6.57 -2.28 -2.73
C LYS A 44 7.81 -1.46 -2.39
N LEU A 45 8.34 -0.67 -3.33
CA LEU A 45 9.47 0.24 -3.08
C LEU A 45 9.09 1.43 -2.18
N THR A 46 7.87 1.96 -2.32
CA THR A 46 7.37 3.04 -1.44
C THR A 46 7.14 2.54 -0.02
N CYS A 47 6.55 1.34 0.12
CA CYS A 47 6.35 0.60 1.37
C CYS A 47 7.62 -0.09 1.88
N THR A 48 8.76 0.60 1.79
CA THR A 48 10.03 0.12 2.36
C THR A 48 10.25 0.68 3.76
N LYS A 49 10.85 -0.15 4.61
CA LYS A 49 11.38 0.29 5.90
C LYS A 49 12.66 1.10 5.67
N ASN A 50 12.80 2.23 6.38
CA ASN A 50 14.08 2.91 6.48
C ASN A 50 15.10 2.06 7.26
N LYS A 51 16.35 2.54 7.33
CA LYS A 51 17.43 1.90 8.10
C LYS A 51 17.11 1.69 9.60
N LYS A 52 16.08 2.37 10.14
CA LYS A 52 15.58 2.22 11.51
C LYS A 52 14.35 1.30 11.62
N GLY A 53 13.97 0.62 10.52
CA GLY A 53 12.84 -0.31 10.50
C GLY A 53 11.46 0.35 10.40
N LYS A 54 11.36 1.67 10.19
CA LYS A 54 10.07 2.40 10.06
C LYS A 54 9.68 2.52 8.60
N TYR A 55 8.43 2.22 8.25
CA TYR A 55 7.89 2.52 6.92
C TYR A 55 7.97 4.01 6.64
N ILE A 56 8.40 4.35 5.44
CA ILE A 56 8.68 5.74 5.06
C ILE A 56 7.43 6.43 4.48
N ASP A 57 6.53 5.66 3.86
CA ASP A 57 5.32 6.16 3.22
C ASP A 57 4.12 5.30 3.63
N SER A 58 3.11 5.94 4.20
CA SER A 58 1.87 5.34 4.67
C SER A 58 0.97 4.85 3.54
N ILE A 59 0.85 5.65 2.48
CA ILE A 59 -0.09 5.44 1.38
C ILE A 59 0.41 4.31 0.47
N GLY A 60 1.72 4.29 0.21
CA GLY A 60 2.36 3.21 -0.53
C GLY A 60 2.11 1.83 0.07
N CYS A 61 2.09 1.73 1.42
CA CYS A 61 1.77 0.48 2.10
C CYS A 61 0.29 0.10 2.02
N ALA A 62 -0.62 1.06 2.05
CA ALA A 62 -2.04 0.80 1.85
C ALA A 62 -2.29 0.23 0.44
N ASN A 63 -1.75 0.87 -0.59
CA ASN A 63 -1.93 0.42 -1.97
C ASN A 63 -1.32 -0.97 -2.19
N LEU A 64 -0.12 -1.22 -1.66
CA LEU A 64 0.48 -2.56 -1.71
C LEU A 64 -0.40 -3.61 -1.01
N ALA A 65 -0.97 -3.27 0.15
CA ALA A 65 -1.86 -4.17 0.88
C ALA A 65 -3.12 -4.51 0.07
N PHE A 66 -3.73 -3.52 -0.58
CA PHE A 66 -4.89 -3.73 -1.44
C PHE A 66 -4.57 -4.61 -2.66
N LEU A 67 -3.41 -4.44 -3.31
CA LEU A 67 -3.00 -5.34 -4.39
C LEU A 67 -2.89 -6.81 -3.94
N TYR A 68 -2.39 -7.06 -2.73
CA TYR A 68 -2.39 -8.41 -2.14
C TYR A 68 -3.80 -8.91 -1.78
N ILE A 69 -4.64 -8.06 -1.21
CA ILE A 69 -6.01 -8.41 -0.80
C ILE A 69 -6.87 -8.74 -2.01
N ASP A 70 -6.77 -7.96 -3.08
CA ASP A 70 -7.58 -8.11 -4.29
C ASP A 70 -6.96 -9.11 -5.29
N GLY A 71 -5.66 -9.40 -5.18
CA GLY A 71 -4.96 -10.27 -6.14
C GLY A 71 -4.78 -9.60 -7.51
N ARG A 72 -4.60 -8.28 -7.52
CA ARG A 72 -4.39 -7.47 -8.73
C ARG A 72 -2.92 -7.49 -9.13
N GLY A 73 -2.64 -7.93 -10.35
CA GLY A 73 -1.28 -8.15 -10.87
C GLY A 73 -0.48 -9.24 -10.16
N ILE A 74 -1.01 -9.92 -9.14
CA ILE A 74 -0.30 -10.93 -8.36
C ILE A 74 -1.28 -11.98 -7.81
N LYS A 75 -0.75 -13.10 -7.29
CA LYS A 75 -1.58 -14.05 -6.55
C LYS A 75 -2.20 -13.37 -5.33
N GLN A 76 -3.51 -13.55 -5.12
CA GLN A 76 -4.21 -13.05 -3.95
C GLN A 76 -3.63 -13.64 -2.66
N GLU A 77 -3.28 -12.78 -1.71
CA GLU A 77 -2.71 -13.14 -0.39
C GLU A 77 -3.28 -12.21 0.70
N ILE A 78 -4.57 -12.36 1.03
CA ILE A 78 -5.28 -11.51 2.01
C ILE A 78 -4.50 -11.33 3.32
N LYS A 79 -4.00 -12.44 3.89
CA LYS A 79 -3.24 -12.40 5.16
C LYS A 79 -2.03 -11.46 5.11
N LYS A 80 -1.36 -11.40 3.96
CA LYS A 80 -0.17 -10.59 3.76
C LYS A 80 -0.50 -9.11 3.62
N GLY A 81 -1.61 -8.78 2.96
CA GLY A 81 -2.12 -7.41 2.93
C GLY A 81 -2.49 -6.90 4.32
N ILE A 82 -3.18 -7.73 5.12
CA ILE A 82 -3.49 -7.41 6.52
C ILE A 82 -2.22 -7.20 7.35
N GLU A 83 -1.22 -8.07 7.21
CA GLU A 83 0.06 -7.92 7.92
C GLU A 83 0.77 -6.60 7.58
N ILE A 84 0.73 -6.17 6.30
CA ILE A 84 1.31 -4.89 5.87
C ILE A 84 0.58 -3.70 6.55
N LEU A 85 -0.76 -3.74 6.61
CA LEU A 85 -1.57 -2.72 7.28
C LEU A 85 -1.30 -2.68 8.79
N GLU A 86 -1.26 -3.84 9.46
CA GLU A 86 -0.95 -3.94 10.89
C GLU A 86 0.44 -3.39 11.22
N ASN A 87 1.44 -3.77 10.44
CA ASN A 87 2.82 -3.32 10.65
C ASN A 87 2.98 -1.83 10.41
N SER A 88 2.26 -1.28 9.42
CA SER A 88 2.24 0.16 9.15
C SER A 88 1.52 0.93 10.26
N CYS A 89 0.36 0.43 10.69
CA CYS A 89 -0.44 1.02 11.78
C CYS A 89 0.36 1.13 13.08
N LYS A 90 1.02 0.06 13.52
CA LYS A 90 1.88 0.04 14.73
C LYS A 90 3.01 1.08 14.74
N LYS A 91 3.33 1.68 13.60
CA LYS A 91 4.44 2.65 13.44
C LYS A 91 3.94 4.09 13.26
N ALA A 92 2.72 4.37 13.75
CA ALA A 92 2.06 5.68 13.78
C ALA A 92 1.64 6.21 12.41
N VAL A 93 1.18 5.30 11.54
CA VAL A 93 0.42 5.65 10.34
C VAL A 93 -1.06 5.48 10.67
N LEU A 94 -1.69 6.55 11.12
CA LEU A 94 -3.08 6.54 11.60
C LEU A 94 -4.05 6.14 10.48
N GLU A 95 -3.75 6.51 9.23
CA GLU A 95 -4.58 6.14 8.07
C GLU A 95 -4.69 4.62 7.90
N ASN A 96 -3.60 3.88 8.06
CA ASN A 96 -3.59 2.42 7.90
C ASN A 96 -4.26 1.72 9.08
N CYS A 97 -4.27 2.34 10.27
CA CYS A 97 -5.08 1.87 11.39
C CYS A 97 -6.58 2.00 11.10
N ASN A 98 -7.00 3.12 10.50
CA ASN A 98 -8.39 3.36 10.11
C ASN A 98 -8.86 2.39 9.01
N ILE A 99 -8.03 2.13 8.00
CA ILE A 99 -8.31 1.13 6.97
C ILE A 99 -8.52 -0.25 7.62
N LEU A 100 -7.61 -0.65 8.51
CA LEU A 100 -7.68 -1.94 9.18
C LEU A 100 -8.93 -2.06 10.08
N ALA A 101 -9.24 -1.00 10.85
CA ALA A 101 -10.45 -0.96 11.66
C ALA A 101 -11.71 -1.10 10.81
N LYS A 102 -11.78 -0.43 9.65
CA LYS A 102 -12.89 -0.55 8.71
C LYS A 102 -13.02 -1.97 8.15
N ILE A 103 -11.90 -2.62 7.80
CA ILE A 103 -11.90 -4.01 7.34
C ILE A 103 -12.51 -4.93 8.40
N TYR A 104 -12.07 -4.82 9.66
CA TYR A 104 -12.56 -5.65 10.76
C TYR A 104 -14.02 -5.36 11.13
N GLN A 105 -14.42 -4.09 11.15
CA GLN A 105 -15.79 -3.67 11.49
C GLN A 105 -16.81 -4.12 10.44
N THR A 106 -16.47 -3.97 9.16
CA THR A 106 -17.38 -4.31 8.05
C THR A 106 -17.39 -5.80 7.73
N ASN A 107 -16.39 -6.55 8.22
CA ASN A 107 -16.17 -7.95 7.89
C ASN A 107 -16.11 -8.19 6.36
N TYR A 108 -15.67 -7.20 5.58
CA TYR A 108 -15.66 -7.23 4.11
C TYR A 108 -14.83 -8.40 3.55
N LEU A 109 -13.77 -8.82 4.28
CA LEU A 109 -12.91 -9.95 3.92
C LEU A 109 -13.30 -11.27 4.60
N GLY A 110 -14.42 -11.32 5.31
CA GLY A 110 -14.77 -12.45 6.19
C GLY A 110 -13.83 -12.59 7.39
N ILE A 111 -13.08 -11.53 7.71
CA ILE A 111 -12.18 -11.43 8.86
C ILE A 111 -12.81 -10.41 9.82
N LYS A 112 -13.36 -10.91 10.93
CA LYS A 112 -13.98 -10.11 11.98
C LYS A 112 -13.10 -10.09 13.22
N ASP A 113 -12.78 -8.91 13.74
CA ASP A 113 -12.04 -8.75 15.00
C ASP A 113 -12.48 -7.47 15.74
N ASP A 114 -13.61 -7.56 16.45
CA ASP A 114 -14.21 -6.44 17.18
C ASP A 114 -13.28 -5.88 18.26
N ASN A 115 -12.51 -6.76 18.92
CA ASN A 115 -11.59 -6.38 20.00
C ASN A 115 -10.41 -5.56 19.47
N ASN A 116 -9.83 -5.94 18.32
CA ASN A 116 -8.77 -5.15 17.70
C ASN A 116 -9.33 -3.89 17.02
N THR A 117 -10.57 -3.91 16.50
CA THR A 117 -11.23 -2.72 15.94
C THR A 117 -11.28 -1.59 16.97
N THR A 118 -11.80 -1.86 18.18
CA THR A 118 -11.88 -0.84 19.24
C THR A 118 -10.50 -0.33 19.66
N LYS A 119 -9.49 -1.20 19.72
CA LYS A 119 -8.12 -0.79 20.03
C LYS A 119 -7.57 0.14 18.95
N LEU A 120 -7.70 -0.24 17.67
CA LEU A 120 -7.17 0.52 16.54
C LEU A 120 -7.78 1.91 16.44
N LEU A 121 -9.10 2.04 16.68
CA LEU A 121 -9.80 3.33 16.66
C LEU A 121 -9.46 4.24 17.84
N ASN A 122 -9.00 3.69 18.97
CA ASN A 122 -8.59 4.49 20.14
C ASN A 122 -7.15 5.03 20.02
N PHE A 123 -6.38 4.57 19.03
CA PHE A 123 -5.01 5.02 18.75
C PHE A 123 -4.86 5.76 17.41
N ALA A 124 -5.95 5.90 16.64
CA ALA A 124 -6.04 6.63 15.36
C ALA A 124 -6.49 8.08 15.58
#